data_AF-B4WJV7-F1
#
_entry.id   AF-B4WJV7-F1
#
_cell.length_a   1.000
_cell.length_b   1.000
_cell.length_c   1.000
_cell.angle_alpha   90.00
_cell.angle_beta   90.00
_cell.angle_gamma   90.00
#
_symmetry.space_group_name_H-M   'P 1'
#
loop_
_entity.id
_entity.type
_entity.pdbx_description
1 polymer ?
#
loop_
_entity_poly.entity_id
_entity_poly.type
_entity_poly.pdbx_seq_one_letter_code
_entity_poly.pdbx_strand_id
1 'polypeptide(L)'
;MAKKTISPKIFNKINSLARSEGISAQILEEFAIFVLENQRTKKSKPLSMTKLKKAVLEHFEVKDTATLRKSGAFKMATDGMDKLNLRLKKSWEQLYRQFVGVLPGEDTQVGDGCINGIDIFKYFRPWQVFRLDANTASDEDIKQAYRQLSKHFHPDNPESGNDRMFERINLMYRSIAAEA
;
A
#
# COMPACT_ATOMS: atom_id res chain seq x y z
N MET A 1 15.04 5.32 -28.41
CA MET A 1 15.06 5.22 -26.94
C MET A 1 16.51 5.12 -26.51
N ALA A 2 16.96 5.92 -25.54
CA ALA A 2 18.36 5.84 -25.07
C ALA A 2 18.57 4.50 -24.34
N LYS A 3 19.51 3.68 -24.80
CA LYS A 3 19.93 2.46 -24.07
C LYS A 3 20.50 2.88 -22.72
N LYS A 4 19.91 2.41 -21.63
CA LYS A 4 20.43 2.68 -20.28
C LYS A 4 21.70 1.88 -20.10
N THR A 5 22.79 2.56 -19.74
CA THR A 5 24.09 1.93 -19.49
C THR A 5 24.23 1.49 -18.04
N ILE A 6 24.92 0.37 -17.82
CA ILE A 6 25.21 -0.15 -16.48
C ILE A 6 26.21 0.78 -15.79
N SER A 7 25.93 1.19 -14.54
CA SER A 7 26.86 2.02 -13.78
C SER A 7 28.09 1.20 -13.31
N PRO A 8 29.27 1.83 -13.10
CA PRO A 8 30.47 1.13 -12.62
C PRO A 8 30.26 0.38 -11.30
N LYS A 9 29.40 0.89 -10.41
CA LYS A 9 29.06 0.22 -9.15
C LYS A 9 28.32 -1.11 -9.37
N ILE A 10 27.36 -1.12 -10.30
CA ILE A 10 26.59 -2.32 -10.62
C ILE A 10 27.48 -3.34 -11.33
N PHE A 11 28.31 -2.88 -12.28
CA PHE A 11 29.27 -3.71 -12.99
C PHE A 11 30.26 -4.41 -12.03
N ASN A 12 30.82 -3.68 -11.06
CA ASN A 12 31.71 -4.26 -10.07
C ASN A 12 31.02 -5.31 -9.19
N LYS A 13 29.74 -5.10 -8.83
CA LYS A 13 28.97 -6.08 -8.07
C LYS A 13 28.64 -7.33 -8.89
N ILE A 14 28.32 -7.17 -10.18
CA ILE A 14 28.12 -8.28 -11.11
C ILE A 14 29.37 -9.15 -11.19
N ASN A 15 30.55 -8.54 -11.40
CA ASN A 15 31.82 -9.27 -11.45
C ASN A 15 32.15 -9.99 -10.13
N SER A 16 31.83 -9.38 -9.00
CA SER A 16 31.98 -10.02 -7.70
C SER A 16 31.08 -11.25 -7.55
N LEU A 17 29.82 -11.17 -7.96
CA LEU A 17 28.85 -12.27 -7.87
C LEU A 17 29.16 -13.38 -8.87
N ALA A 18 29.58 -13.02 -10.09
CA ALA A 18 29.99 -13.99 -11.11
C ALA A 18 31.16 -14.86 -10.61
N ARG A 19 32.11 -14.24 -9.88
CA ARG A 19 33.25 -14.95 -9.30
C ARG A 19 32.89 -15.78 -8.07
N SER A 20 31.98 -15.32 -7.21
CA SER A 20 31.63 -16.04 -5.98
C SER A 20 30.66 -17.20 -6.22
N GLU A 21 29.68 -17.00 -7.10
CA GLU A 21 28.58 -17.94 -7.32
C GLU A 21 28.76 -18.79 -8.60
N GLY A 22 29.82 -18.56 -9.38
CA GLY A 22 30.05 -19.26 -10.65
C GLY A 22 29.03 -18.94 -11.74
N ILE A 23 28.30 -17.81 -11.61
CA ILE A 23 27.27 -17.37 -12.55
C ILE A 23 27.91 -16.57 -13.68
N SER A 24 27.43 -16.73 -14.92
CA SER A 24 27.91 -15.92 -16.05
C SER A 24 27.67 -14.43 -15.81
N ALA A 25 28.74 -13.63 -15.90
CA ALA A 25 28.66 -12.18 -15.80
C ALA A 25 27.73 -11.59 -16.87
N GLN A 26 27.70 -12.18 -18.07
CA GLN A 26 26.86 -11.75 -19.16
C GLN A 26 25.36 -11.92 -18.84
N ILE A 27 24.97 -13.03 -18.20
CA ILE A 27 23.57 -13.25 -17.78
C ILE A 27 23.16 -12.20 -16.74
N LEU A 28 24.05 -11.88 -15.80
CA LEU A 28 23.80 -10.86 -14.78
C LEU A 28 23.74 -9.44 -15.38
N GLU A 29 24.54 -9.16 -16.41
CA GLU A 29 24.48 -7.90 -17.16
C GLU A 29 23.19 -7.76 -17.94
N GLU A 30 22.77 -8.81 -18.67
CA GLU A 30 21.50 -8.84 -19.38
C GLU A 30 20.32 -8.65 -18.42
N PHE A 31 20.35 -9.32 -17.27
CA PHE A 31 19.35 -9.12 -16.22
C PHE A 31 19.38 -7.69 -15.64
N ALA A 32 20.56 -7.12 -15.40
CA ALA A 32 20.69 -5.75 -14.92
C ALA A 32 20.15 -4.74 -15.93
N ILE A 33 20.42 -4.94 -17.23
CA ILE A 33 19.86 -4.13 -18.32
C ILE A 33 18.35 -4.29 -18.36
N PHE A 34 17.84 -5.52 -18.31
CA PHE A 34 16.40 -5.80 -18.24
C PHE A 34 15.75 -5.05 -17.06
N VAL A 35 16.33 -5.10 -15.87
CA VAL A 35 15.84 -4.37 -14.69
C VAL A 35 15.92 -2.85 -14.88
N LEU A 36 16.96 -2.32 -15.49
CA LEU A 36 17.10 -0.88 -15.76
C LEU A 36 16.09 -0.40 -16.81
N GLU A 37 15.87 -1.17 -17.87
CA GLU A 37 14.90 -0.89 -18.92
C GLU A 37 13.46 -0.97 -18.39
N ASN A 38 13.18 -1.97 -17.53
CA ASN A 38 11.86 -2.21 -16.94
C ASN A 38 11.66 -1.57 -15.57
N GLN A 39 12.66 -0.85 -15.05
CA GLN A 39 12.50 -0.03 -13.85
C GLN A 39 11.38 0.94 -14.14
N ARG A 40 10.24 0.79 -13.45
CA ARG A 40 9.06 1.65 -13.61
C ARG A 40 9.48 3.10 -13.49
N THR A 41 9.62 3.75 -14.64
CA THR A 41 10.12 5.11 -14.77
C THR A 41 8.97 6.06 -14.45
N LYS A 42 8.84 6.36 -13.16
CA LYS A 42 8.42 7.64 -12.56
C LYS A 42 8.03 7.32 -11.13
N LYS A 43 8.76 7.86 -10.15
CA LYS A 43 8.14 8.12 -8.84
C LYS A 43 6.82 8.82 -9.14
N SER A 44 5.72 8.19 -8.77
CA SER A 44 4.39 8.77 -8.90
C SER A 44 4.46 10.18 -8.32
N LYS A 45 4.01 11.18 -9.09
CA LYS A 45 4.02 12.55 -8.59
C LYS A 45 3.08 12.60 -7.38
N PRO A 46 3.55 13.08 -6.21
CA PRO A 46 2.69 13.21 -5.05
C PRO A 46 1.46 14.04 -5.40
N LEU A 47 0.29 13.67 -4.86
CA LEU A 47 -0.91 14.48 -5.04
C LEU A 47 -0.65 15.89 -4.51
N SER A 48 -1.12 16.89 -5.27
CA SER A 48 -1.08 18.28 -4.82
C SER A 48 -2.07 18.49 -3.67
N MET A 49 -1.81 19.51 -2.85
CA MET A 49 -2.69 19.86 -1.73
C MET A 49 -4.13 20.15 -2.20
N THR A 50 -4.30 20.78 -3.36
CA THR A 50 -5.61 21.07 -3.95
C THR A 50 -6.37 19.80 -4.29
N LYS A 51 -5.71 18.80 -4.89
CA LYS A 51 -6.33 17.51 -5.22
C LYS A 51 -6.72 16.72 -3.96
N LEU A 52 -5.83 16.69 -2.97
CA LEU A 52 -6.11 16.05 -1.67
C LEU A 52 -7.33 16.67 -0.99
N LYS A 53 -7.36 18.00 -0.89
CA LYS A 53 -8.49 18.74 -0.32
C LYS A 53 -9.78 18.44 -1.05
N LYS A 54 -9.77 18.55 -2.39
CA LYS A 54 -10.95 18.31 -3.21
C LYS A 54 -11.52 16.92 -2.96
N ALA A 55 -10.69 15.88 -3.02
CA ALA A 55 -11.15 14.50 -2.84
C ALA A 55 -11.69 14.22 -1.43
N VAL A 56 -11.06 14.77 -0.39
CA VAL A 56 -11.58 14.64 1.00
C VAL A 56 -12.89 15.39 1.17
N LEU A 57 -12.99 16.62 0.63
CA LEU A 57 -14.22 17.41 0.70
C LEU A 57 -15.38 16.72 -0.04
N GLU A 58 -15.11 16.13 -1.21
CA GLU A 58 -16.07 15.33 -1.98
C GLU A 58 -16.53 14.10 -1.20
N HIS A 59 -15.63 13.36 -0.55
CA HIS A 59 -15.99 12.21 0.27
C HIS A 59 -16.94 12.56 1.43
N PHE A 60 -16.78 13.73 2.04
CA PHE A 60 -17.66 14.21 3.11
C PHE A 60 -18.82 15.09 2.61
N GLU A 61 -19.02 15.19 1.28
CA GLU A 61 -20.09 15.95 0.64
C GLU A 61 -20.16 17.43 1.05
N VAL A 62 -19.00 18.05 1.30
CA VAL A 62 -18.89 19.45 1.73
C VAL A 62 -18.13 20.31 0.74
N LYS A 63 -18.41 21.61 0.72
CA LYS A 63 -17.85 22.53 -0.29
C LYS A 63 -16.48 23.07 0.07
N ASP A 64 -16.19 23.25 1.36
CA ASP A 64 -14.97 23.90 1.81
C ASP A 64 -14.48 23.42 3.18
N THR A 65 -13.31 23.89 3.57
CA THR A 65 -12.70 23.50 4.86
C THR A 65 -13.44 24.03 6.09
N ALA A 66 -14.26 25.08 5.96
CA ALA A 66 -15.02 25.63 7.07
C ALA A 66 -16.25 24.77 7.38
N THR A 67 -16.95 24.34 6.32
CA THR A 67 -18.08 23.40 6.37
C THR A 67 -17.62 22.01 6.80
N LEU A 68 -16.47 21.53 6.32
CA LEU A 68 -15.88 20.26 6.77
C LEU A 68 -15.69 20.21 8.30
N ARG A 69 -15.11 21.27 8.89
CA ARG A 69 -14.90 21.34 10.36
C ARG A 69 -16.21 21.34 11.16
N LYS A 70 -17.30 21.81 10.56
CA LYS A 70 -18.61 21.87 11.19
C LYS A 70 -19.41 20.58 10.97
N SER A 71 -19.07 19.78 9.95
CA SER A 71 -19.75 18.53 9.62
C SER A 71 -19.70 17.55 10.79
N GLY A 72 -20.87 17.05 11.19
CA GLY A 72 -20.99 15.98 12.18
C GLY A 72 -20.35 14.69 11.70
N ALA A 73 -20.55 14.33 10.42
CA ALA A 73 -19.94 13.14 9.81
C ALA A 73 -18.41 13.17 9.88
N PHE A 74 -17.80 14.31 9.58
CA PHE A 74 -16.35 14.48 9.69
C PHE A 74 -15.87 14.34 11.14
N LYS A 75 -16.56 14.97 12.09
CA LYS A 75 -16.19 14.88 13.52
C LYS A 75 -16.27 13.45 14.05
N MET A 76 -17.34 12.73 13.71
CA MET A 76 -17.50 11.33 14.11
C MET A 76 -16.44 10.44 13.46
N ALA A 77 -16.22 10.60 12.14
CA ALA A 77 -15.24 9.80 11.42
C ALA A 77 -13.80 10.04 11.87
N THR A 78 -13.49 11.25 12.36
CA THR A 78 -12.16 11.62 12.87
C THR A 78 -12.04 11.50 14.38
N ASP A 79 -13.07 11.00 15.06
CA ASP A 79 -13.00 10.74 16.48
C ASP A 79 -11.96 9.65 16.77
N GLY A 80 -11.11 9.88 17.77
CA GLY A 80 -9.97 9.01 18.07
C GLY A 80 -8.78 9.08 17.09
N MET A 81 -8.81 9.91 16.05
CA MET A 81 -7.63 10.16 15.21
C MET A 81 -6.62 11.09 15.91
N ASP A 82 -5.34 10.98 15.53
CA ASP A 82 -4.32 11.95 15.91
C ASP A 82 -4.74 13.39 15.55
N LYS A 83 -4.27 14.35 16.34
CA LYS A 83 -4.60 15.77 16.18
C LYS A 83 -4.32 16.28 14.76
N LEU A 84 -5.38 16.50 13.99
CA LEU A 84 -5.31 16.97 12.61
C LEU A 84 -5.07 18.49 12.54
N ASN A 85 -4.08 18.90 11.76
CA ASN A 85 -3.85 20.31 11.41
C ASN A 85 -4.12 20.53 9.92
N LEU A 86 -5.34 20.99 9.60
CA LEU A 86 -5.80 21.20 8.21
C LEU A 86 -5.06 22.33 7.45
N ARG A 87 -4.09 23.02 8.06
CA ARG A 87 -3.15 23.90 7.36
C ARG A 87 -1.99 23.13 6.73
N LEU A 88 -1.69 21.93 7.23
CA LEU A 88 -0.55 21.11 6.80
C LEU A 88 -1.00 20.06 5.79
N LYS A 89 -0.19 19.86 4.75
CA LYS A 89 -0.42 18.82 3.75
C LYS A 89 -0.49 17.43 4.37
N LYS A 90 0.34 17.14 5.37
CA LYS A 90 0.40 15.85 6.07
C LYS A 90 -0.96 15.40 6.62
N SER A 91 -1.74 16.31 7.21
CA SER A 91 -3.08 15.97 7.73
C SER A 91 -4.07 15.67 6.60
N TRP A 92 -3.95 16.34 5.45
CA TRP A 92 -4.77 16.01 4.27
C TRP A 92 -4.39 14.67 3.67
N GLU A 93 -3.10 14.32 3.66
CA GLU A 93 -2.66 12.99 3.25
C GLU A 93 -3.18 11.92 4.22
N GLN A 94 -3.14 12.16 5.54
CA GLN A 94 -3.70 11.24 6.54
C GLN A 94 -5.22 11.01 6.34
N LEU A 95 -5.99 12.09 6.16
CA LEU A 95 -7.41 12.00 5.84
C LEU A 95 -7.67 11.24 4.53
N TYR A 96 -6.86 11.51 3.51
CA TYR A 96 -6.98 10.83 2.23
C TYR A 96 -6.75 9.32 2.38
N ARG A 97 -5.70 8.91 3.10
CA ARG A 97 -5.40 7.49 3.34
C ARG A 97 -6.55 6.79 4.05
N GLN A 98 -7.09 7.44 5.08
CA GLN A 98 -8.16 6.88 5.91
C GLN A 98 -9.48 6.73 5.15
N PHE A 99 -9.89 7.77 4.41
CA PHE A 99 -11.27 7.85 3.90
C PHE A 99 -11.39 7.72 2.39
N VAL A 100 -10.41 8.22 1.63
CA VAL A 100 -10.54 8.36 0.18
C VAL A 100 -9.90 7.20 -0.57
N GLY A 101 -8.62 6.95 -0.36
CA GLY A 101 -7.92 5.90 -1.12
C GLY A 101 -6.44 5.84 -0.86
N VAL A 102 -5.72 5.16 -1.74
CA VAL A 102 -4.26 4.98 -1.67
C VAL A 102 -3.56 6.11 -2.40
N LEU A 103 -2.53 6.69 -1.80
CA LEU A 103 -1.76 7.74 -2.46
C LEU A 103 -0.92 7.16 -3.60
N PRO A 104 -0.68 7.92 -4.69
CA PRO A 104 0.11 7.43 -5.81
C PRO A 104 1.51 6.95 -5.37
N GLY A 105 1.89 5.72 -5.74
CA GLY A 105 3.16 5.10 -5.36
C GLY A 105 3.17 4.45 -3.99
N GLU A 106 2.03 4.45 -3.30
CA GLU A 106 1.79 3.67 -2.09
C GLU A 106 0.91 2.44 -2.34
N ASP A 107 0.59 2.15 -3.62
CA ASP A 107 -0.32 1.10 -4.10
C ASP A 107 0.38 -0.18 -4.57
N THR A 108 1.71 -0.18 -4.57
CA THR A 108 2.55 -1.32 -4.95
C THR A 108 3.67 -1.55 -3.95
N GLN A 109 3.40 -1.24 -2.67
CA GLN A 109 4.37 -1.41 -1.59
C GLN A 109 4.63 -2.88 -1.31
N VAL A 110 5.90 -3.20 -1.04
CA VAL A 110 6.40 -4.53 -0.69
C VAL A 110 7.26 -4.42 0.56
N GLY A 111 7.28 -5.46 1.37
CA GLY A 111 8.04 -5.52 2.63
C GLY A 111 7.15 -5.74 3.84
N ASP A 112 7.72 -5.57 5.03
CA ASP A 112 7.03 -5.77 6.30
C ASP A 112 5.79 -4.89 6.44
N GLY A 113 4.69 -5.46 6.92
CA GLY A 113 3.38 -4.80 7.02
C GLY A 113 2.67 -4.54 5.69
N CYS A 114 3.22 -4.97 4.54
CA CYS A 114 2.57 -4.80 3.24
C CYS A 114 1.92 -6.11 2.77
N ILE A 115 0.64 -6.05 2.43
CA ILE A 115 -0.09 -7.16 1.80
C ILE A 115 -0.70 -6.65 0.51
N ASN A 116 -0.41 -7.32 -0.60
CA ASN A 116 -1.00 -7.03 -1.91
C ASN A 116 -0.84 -5.57 -2.36
N GLY A 117 0.33 -4.99 -2.09
CA GLY A 117 0.65 -3.60 -2.47
C GLY A 117 0.25 -2.55 -1.43
N ILE A 118 -0.43 -2.95 -0.35
CA ILE A 118 -0.98 -2.05 0.68
C ILE A 118 -0.27 -2.26 2.01
N ASP A 119 0.27 -1.19 2.57
CA ASP A 119 0.69 -1.16 3.98
C ASP A 119 -0.56 -1.12 4.88
N ILE A 120 -0.83 -2.25 5.55
CA ILE A 120 -2.06 -2.46 6.33
C ILE A 120 -2.10 -1.64 7.63
N PHE A 121 -0.97 -1.05 8.03
CA PHE A 121 -0.88 -0.17 9.19
C PHE A 121 -1.12 1.29 8.80
N LYS A 122 -0.86 1.66 7.55
CA LYS A 122 -1.22 2.98 7.00
C LYS A 122 -2.64 3.04 6.44
N TYR A 123 -3.15 1.91 5.95
CA TYR A 123 -4.41 1.83 5.23
C TYR A 123 -5.32 0.75 5.79
N PHE A 124 -6.61 1.07 5.90
CA PHE A 124 -7.65 0.08 6.18
C PHE A 124 -8.45 -0.19 4.90
N ARG A 125 -7.99 -1.14 4.09
CA ARG A 125 -8.55 -1.47 2.76
C ARG A 125 -8.78 -2.99 2.65
N PRO A 126 -9.73 -3.55 3.41
CA PRO A 126 -9.92 -5.00 3.51
C PRO A 126 -10.11 -5.67 2.14
N TRP A 127 -10.98 -5.12 1.28
CA TRP A 127 -11.21 -5.64 -0.07
C TRP A 127 -9.92 -5.76 -0.91
N GLN A 128 -9.07 -4.73 -0.91
CA GLN A 128 -7.78 -4.77 -1.61
C GLN A 128 -6.79 -5.75 -0.97
N VAL A 129 -6.72 -5.76 0.36
CA VAL A 129 -5.85 -6.67 1.13
C VAL A 129 -6.21 -8.12 0.86
N PHE A 130 -7.50 -8.46 0.75
CA PHE A 130 -7.96 -9.81 0.44
C PHE A 130 -8.02 -10.13 -1.07
N ARG A 131 -7.71 -9.18 -1.96
CA ARG A 131 -7.88 -9.27 -3.42
C ARG A 131 -9.31 -9.64 -3.83
N LEU A 132 -10.28 -9.01 -3.19
CA LEU A 132 -11.71 -9.21 -3.43
C LEU A 132 -12.35 -7.93 -3.97
N ASP A 133 -13.43 -8.09 -4.73
CA ASP A 133 -14.30 -7.01 -5.15
C ASP A 133 -15.55 -6.98 -4.26
N ALA A 134 -15.85 -5.82 -3.69
CA ALA A 134 -16.97 -5.65 -2.76
C ALA A 134 -18.35 -5.95 -3.39
N ASN A 135 -18.47 -5.89 -4.72
CA ASN A 135 -19.74 -6.08 -5.41
C ASN A 135 -19.94 -7.51 -5.92
N THR A 136 -18.88 -8.33 -5.99
CA THR A 136 -18.95 -9.67 -6.61
C THR A 136 -18.44 -10.79 -5.73
N ALA A 137 -17.70 -10.50 -4.65
CA ALA A 137 -17.16 -11.54 -3.78
C ALA A 137 -18.28 -12.21 -2.98
N SER A 138 -18.24 -13.54 -2.92
CA SER A 138 -19.12 -14.33 -2.05
C SER A 138 -18.55 -14.48 -0.64
N ASP A 139 -19.39 -14.91 0.31
CA ASP A 139 -18.97 -15.29 1.65
C ASP A 139 -17.85 -16.33 1.66
N GLU A 140 -17.94 -17.31 0.75
CA GLU A 140 -16.93 -18.34 0.56
C GLU A 140 -15.59 -17.74 0.12
N ASP A 141 -15.61 -16.78 -0.81
CA ASP A 141 -14.39 -16.08 -1.26
C ASP A 141 -13.75 -15.30 -0.10
N ILE A 142 -14.56 -14.59 0.69
CA ILE A 142 -14.09 -13.85 1.87
C ILE A 142 -13.45 -14.80 2.89
N LYS A 143 -14.13 -15.92 3.20
CA LYS A 143 -13.61 -16.94 4.13
C LYS A 143 -12.33 -17.58 3.60
N GLN A 144 -12.25 -17.86 2.30
CA GLN A 144 -11.08 -18.47 1.68
C GLN A 144 -9.88 -17.52 1.68
N ALA A 145 -10.06 -16.27 1.27
CA ALA A 145 -9.01 -15.26 1.28
C ALA A 145 -8.47 -15.02 2.70
N TYR A 146 -9.37 -14.91 3.68
CA TYR A 146 -9.00 -14.81 5.08
C TYR A 146 -8.20 -16.02 5.56
N ARG A 147 -8.67 -17.25 5.32
CA ARG A 147 -7.95 -18.47 5.71
C ARG A 147 -6.52 -18.53 5.15
N GLN A 148 -6.33 -18.12 3.89
CA GLN A 148 -5.02 -18.09 3.26
C GLN A 148 -4.06 -17.12 3.97
N LEU A 149 -4.49 -15.86 4.17
CA LEU A 149 -3.66 -14.86 4.84
C LEU A 149 -3.42 -15.20 6.32
N SER A 150 -4.46 -15.64 7.02
CA SER A 150 -4.37 -16.01 8.44
C SER A 150 -3.44 -17.19 8.67
N LYS A 151 -3.42 -18.19 7.78
CA LYS A 151 -2.47 -19.30 7.86
C LYS A 151 -1.02 -18.84 7.63
N HIS A 152 -0.82 -17.91 6.69
CA HIS A 152 0.52 -17.39 6.38
C HIS A 152 1.08 -16.55 7.54
N PHE A 153 0.29 -15.62 8.08
CA PHE A 153 0.74 -14.70 9.12
C PHE A 153 0.47 -15.18 10.57
N HIS A 154 -0.05 -16.39 10.76
CA HIS A 154 -0.34 -16.93 12.10
C HIS A 154 0.90 -16.86 13.01
N PRO A 155 0.78 -16.43 14.27
CA PRO A 155 1.89 -16.39 15.24
C PRO A 155 2.75 -17.66 15.28
N ASP A 156 2.08 -18.81 15.22
CA ASP A 156 2.73 -20.13 15.28
C ASP A 156 3.47 -20.54 14.00
N ASN A 157 3.38 -19.77 12.91
CA ASN A 157 4.10 -20.05 11.69
C ASN A 157 5.58 -19.63 11.83
N PRO A 158 6.55 -20.56 11.80
CA PRO A 158 7.94 -20.24 12.09
C PRO A 158 8.65 -19.43 10.99
N GLU A 159 8.11 -19.40 9.76
CA GLU A 159 8.72 -18.70 8.62
C GLU A 159 8.16 -17.30 8.43
N SER A 160 6.84 -17.15 8.54
CA SER A 160 6.13 -15.92 8.17
C SER A 160 5.16 -15.40 9.26
N GLY A 161 5.19 -15.99 10.45
CA GLY A 161 4.33 -15.60 11.56
C GLY A 161 4.57 -14.17 12.02
N ASN A 162 3.48 -13.42 12.19
CA ASN A 162 3.52 -12.04 12.64
C ASN A 162 2.20 -11.67 13.32
N ASP A 163 2.20 -11.69 14.65
CA ASP A 163 1.03 -11.43 15.51
C ASP A 163 0.32 -10.13 15.15
N ARG A 164 1.10 -9.07 14.94
CA ARG A 164 0.57 -7.74 14.64
C ARG A 164 -0.13 -7.70 13.28
N MET A 165 0.42 -8.38 12.28
CA MET A 165 -0.23 -8.51 10.97
C MET A 165 -1.47 -9.39 11.06
N PHE A 166 -1.39 -10.50 11.81
CA PHE A 166 -2.50 -11.42 12.03
C PHE A 166 -3.71 -10.72 12.68
N GLU A 167 -3.48 -9.97 13.76
CA GLU A 167 -4.52 -9.16 14.41
C GLU A 167 -5.15 -8.16 13.44
N ARG A 168 -4.33 -7.52 12.60
CA ARG A 168 -4.82 -6.54 11.64
C ARG A 168 -5.66 -7.18 10.54
N ILE A 169 -5.27 -8.36 10.05
CA ILE A 169 -6.04 -9.17 9.10
C ILE A 169 -7.38 -9.60 9.72
N ASN A 170 -7.38 -10.05 10.99
CA ASN A 170 -8.60 -10.42 11.71
C ASN A 170 -9.59 -9.25 11.81
N LEU A 171 -9.09 -8.06 12.12
CA LEU A 171 -9.92 -6.86 12.18
C LEU A 171 -10.52 -6.52 10.81
N MET A 172 -9.72 -6.59 9.75
CA MET A 172 -10.16 -6.36 8.37
C MET A 172 -11.18 -7.40 7.90
N TYR A 173 -10.99 -8.67 8.24
CA TYR A 173 -11.96 -9.73 7.92
C TYR A 173 -13.30 -9.45 8.59
N ARG A 174 -13.30 -9.14 9.90
CA ARG A 174 -14.52 -8.83 10.64
C ARG A 174 -15.28 -7.64 10.05
N SER A 175 -14.60 -6.64 9.51
CA SER A 175 -15.28 -5.48 8.92
C SER A 175 -16.04 -5.80 7.64
N ILE A 176 -15.57 -6.74 6.83
CA ILE A 176 -16.24 -7.10 5.55
C ILE A 176 -17.13 -8.34 5.67
N ALA A 177 -16.87 -9.19 6.66
CA ALA A 177 -17.71 -10.36 6.95
C ALA A 177 -18.99 -9.98 7.72
N ALA A 178 -19.06 -8.78 8.32
CA ALA A 178 -20.28 -8.25 8.92
C ALA A 178 -21.15 -7.47 7.91
N GLU A 179 -20.59 -7.12 6.75
CA GLU A 179 -21.27 -6.40 5.66
C GLU A 179 -21.81 -7.34 4.57
N ALA A 180 -21.38 -8.61 4.54
CA ALA A 180 -21.84 -9.66 3.64
C ALA A 180 -23.00 -10.46 4.27
#